data_AF-A0A524K542-F1
#
_entry.id   AF-A0A524K542-F1
#
_cell.length_a   1.000
_cell.length_b   1.000
_cell.length_c   1.000
_cell.angle_alpha   90.00
_cell.angle_beta   90.00
_cell.angle_gamma   90.00
#
_symmetry.space_group_name_H-M   'P 1'
#
loop_
_entity.id
_entity.type
_entity.pdbx_description
1 polymer ?
#
loop_
_entity_poly.entity_id
_entity_poly.type
_entity_poly.pdbx_seq_one_letter_code
_entity_poly.pdbx_strand_id
1 'polypeptide(L)' 'MTRSFHPPVRTLMGPGPSDVNPRILEALSRPTIGHLDPAFIALMDEIKGLLQFAFRTKNPLTMPVSAPGSAGMECC' A
#
# COMPACT_ATOMS: atom_id res chain seq x y z
N MET A 1 21.35 -1.69 -27.21
CA MET A 1 21.27 -1.49 -25.74
C MET A 1 20.13 -0.53 -25.46
N THR A 2 19.09 -0.98 -24.77
CA THR A 2 18.05 -0.10 -24.25
C THR A 2 18.52 0.50 -22.93
N ARG A 3 18.34 1.81 -22.75
CA ARG A 3 18.68 2.51 -21.51
C ARG A 3 17.47 2.44 -20.58
N SER A 4 17.66 2.07 -19.32
CA SER A 4 16.60 2.13 -18.31
C SER A 4 16.07 3.55 -18.17
N PHE A 5 14.75 3.68 -18.07
CA PHE A 5 14.10 4.96 -17.83
C PHE A 5 14.27 5.36 -16.36
N HIS A 6 14.85 6.53 -16.13
CA HIS A 6 14.91 7.16 -14.82
C HIS A 6 14.04 8.41 -14.87
N PRO A 7 12.86 8.42 -14.21
CA PRO A 7 11.99 9.58 -14.24
C PRO A 7 12.69 10.77 -13.57
N PRO A 8 12.46 12.00 -14.07
CA PRO A 8 13.00 13.17 -13.42
C PRO A 8 12.28 13.40 -12.08
N VAL A 9 13.00 13.84 -11.07
CA VAL A 9 12.41 14.17 -9.76
C VAL A 9 11.53 15.41 -9.90
N ARG A 10 10.32 15.34 -9.34
CA ARG A 10 9.33 16.41 -9.32
C ARG A 10 8.78 16.52 -7.91
N THR A 11 8.36 17.73 -7.57
CA THR A 11 7.59 18.01 -6.37
C THR A 11 6.13 18.10 -6.80
N LEU A 12 5.33 17.09 -6.45
CA LEU A 12 3.95 16.97 -6.92
C LEU A 12 2.97 17.71 -5.98
N MET A 13 2.51 18.88 -6.43
CA MET A 13 1.60 19.78 -5.68
C MET A 13 0.17 19.83 -6.25
N GLY A 14 -0.18 18.88 -7.12
CA GLY A 14 -1.53 18.72 -7.68
C GLY A 14 -2.47 17.92 -6.76
N PRO A 15 -3.71 17.62 -7.20
CA PRO A 15 -4.70 16.88 -6.40
C PRO A 15 -4.38 15.39 -6.22
N GLY A 16 -3.36 14.87 -6.91
CA GLY A 16 -2.94 13.48 -6.86
C GLY A 16 -2.51 12.96 -8.24
N PRO A 17 -1.59 11.98 -8.31
CA PRO A 17 -0.81 11.41 -7.20
C PRO A 17 0.18 12.42 -6.60
N SER A 18 0.62 12.18 -5.36
CA SER A 18 1.60 13.01 -4.64
C SER A 18 2.92 12.26 -4.44
N ASP A 19 3.95 12.98 -4.00
CA ASP A 19 5.25 12.39 -3.68
C ASP A 19 5.10 11.30 -2.60
N VAL A 20 5.66 10.12 -2.85
CA VAL A 20 5.63 9.00 -1.91
C VAL A 20 6.78 9.14 -0.92
N ASN A 21 6.51 8.96 0.38
CA ASN A 21 7.56 9.01 1.40
C ASN A 21 8.67 7.98 1.09
N PRO A 22 9.96 8.34 1.18
CA PRO A 22 11.07 7.42 0.83
C PRO A 22 11.02 6.07 1.55
N ARG A 23 10.54 6.03 2.81
CA ARG A 23 10.40 4.78 3.57
C ARG A 23 9.40 3.79 2.95
N ILE A 24 8.38 4.29 2.27
CA ILE A 24 7.38 3.47 1.58
C ILE A 24 7.97 2.91 0.29
N LEU A 25 8.72 3.73 -0.46
CA LEU A 25 9.42 3.28 -1.67
C LEU A 25 10.46 2.19 -1.36
N GLU A 26 11.18 2.33 -0.25
CA GLU A 26 12.09 1.31 0.25
C GLU A 26 11.35 0.03 0.67
N ALA A 27 10.19 0.15 1.31
CA ALA A 27 9.38 -1.03 1.66
C ALA A 27 8.87 -1.78 0.42
N LEU A 28 8.50 -1.05 -0.64
CA LEU A 28 8.02 -1.63 -1.91
C LEU A 28 9.11 -2.35 -2.71
N SER A 29 10.39 -2.06 -2.48
CA SER A 29 11.51 -2.73 -3.17
C SER A 29 11.95 -4.03 -2.49
N ARG A 30 11.36 -4.40 -1.36
CA ARG A 30 11.69 -5.63 -0.63
C ARG A 30 11.25 -6.87 -1.41
N PRO A 31 11.93 -8.02 -1.23
CA PRO A 31 11.56 -9.27 -1.90
C PRO A 31 10.12 -9.70 -1.60
N THR A 32 9.47 -10.31 -2.58
CA THR A 32 8.15 -10.90 -2.40
C THR A 32 8.22 -12.22 -1.64
N ILE A 33 7.17 -12.51 -0.87
CA ILE A 33 6.97 -13.79 -0.17
C ILE A 33 5.64 -14.42 -0.61
N GLY A 34 5.46 -15.70 -0.33
CA GLY A 34 4.23 -16.42 -0.70
C GLY A 34 2.99 -15.89 0.02
N HIS A 35 1.83 -15.91 -0.65
CA HIS A 35 0.57 -15.42 -0.07
C HIS A 35 0.03 -16.27 1.11
N LEU A 36 0.55 -17.49 1.28
CA LEU A 36 0.27 -18.36 2.42
C LEU A 36 1.46 -18.47 3.39
N ASP A 37 2.52 -17.66 3.17
CA ASP A 37 3.67 -17.63 4.07
C ASP A 37 3.23 -17.13 5.46
N PRO A 38 3.64 -17.79 6.57
CA PRO A 38 3.28 -17.36 7.92
C PRO A 38 3.65 -15.89 8.20
N ALA A 39 4.76 -15.38 7.65
CA ALA A 39 5.14 -13.99 7.81
C ALA A 39 4.18 -13.04 7.09
N PHE A 40 3.64 -13.45 5.93
CA PHE A 40 2.63 -12.67 5.21
C PHE A 40 1.30 -12.61 5.99
N ILE A 41 0.87 -13.74 6.55
CA ILE A 41 -0.36 -13.82 7.33
C ILE A 41 -0.27 -12.92 8.58
N ALA A 42 0.86 -12.97 9.30
CA ALA A 42 1.09 -12.11 10.46
C ALA A 42 1.08 -10.61 10.09
N LEU A 43 1.69 -10.26 8.94
CA LEU A 43 1.66 -8.90 8.40
C LEU A 43 0.23 -8.44 8.09
N MET A 44 -0.61 -9.30 7.53
CA MET A 44 -2.01 -8.97 7.23
C MET A 44 -2.83 -8.71 8.50
N ASP A 45 -2.60 -9.46 9.57
CA ASP A 45 -3.21 -9.20 10.88
C ASP A 45 -2.76 -7.86 11.47
N GLU A 46 -1.48 -7.51 11.35
CA GLU A 46 -0.96 -6.20 11.76
C GLU A 46 -1.59 -5.07 10.95
N ILE A 47 -1.67 -5.22 9.62
CA ILE A 47 -2.31 -4.25 8.72
C ILE A 47 -3.77 -4.02 9.13
N LYS A 48 -4.52 -5.06 9.45
CA LYS A 48 -5.89 -4.93 9.96
C LYS A 48 -5.94 -4.04 11.22
N GLY A 49 -5.05 -4.27 12.18
CA GLY A 49 -4.96 -3.45 13.40
C GLY A 49 -4.62 -1.98 13.10
N LEU A 50 -3.69 -1.74 12.18
CA LEU A 50 -3.30 -0.40 11.74
C LEU A 50 -4.44 0.31 11.00
N LEU A 51 -5.20 -0.40 10.16
CA LEU A 51 -6.38 0.13 9.47
C LEU A 51 -7.48 0.49 10.47
N GLN A 52 -7.75 -0.38 11.45
CA GLN A 52 -8.71 -0.10 12.52
C GLN A 52 -8.32 1.14 13.33
N PHE A 53 -7.02 1.32 13.61
CA PHE A 53 -6.47 2.51 14.23
C PHE A 53 -6.70 3.76 13.35
N ALA A 54 -6.33 3.70 12.07
CA ALA A 54 -6.46 4.82 11.14
C ALA A 54 -7.92 5.26 10.93
N PHE A 55 -8.83 4.31 10.76
CA PHE A 55 -10.27 4.56 10.60
C PHE A 55 -11.01 4.75 11.92
N ARG A 56 -10.33 4.60 13.07
CA ARG A 56 -10.91 4.70 14.42
C ARG A 56 -12.13 3.79 14.61
N THR A 57 -12.03 2.55 14.15
CA THR A 57 -13.12 1.55 14.19
C THR A 57 -12.73 0.29 14.96
N LYS A 58 -13.73 -0.47 15.39
CA LYS A 58 -13.57 -1.81 15.99
C LYS A 58 -14.15 -2.92 15.10
N ASN A 59 -14.53 -2.61 13.85
CA ASN A 59 -15.15 -3.58 12.96
C ASN A 59 -14.20 -4.77 12.70
N PRO A 60 -14.57 -6.02 13.05
CA PRO A 60 -13.71 -7.18 12.83
C PRO A 60 -13.42 -7.43 11.34
N LEU A 61 -14.31 -7.01 10.44
CA LEU A 61 -14.11 -7.03 9.00
C LEU A 61 -13.48 -5.71 8.55
N THR A 62 -12.19 -5.55 8.82
CA THR A 62 -11.37 -4.43 8.33
C THR A 62 -10.20 -5.03 7.55
N MET A 63 -10.14 -4.78 6.24
CA MET A 63 -9.17 -5.39 5.34
C MET A 63 -8.80 -4.43 4.22
N PRO A 64 -7.55 -4.51 3.69
CA PRO A 64 -7.19 -3.79 2.48
C PRO A 64 -7.80 -4.46 1.24
N VAL A 65 -8.10 -3.64 0.22
CA VAL A 65 -8.45 -4.11 -1.12
C VAL A 65 -7.29 -3.77 -2.05
N SER A 66 -6.77 -4.76 -2.76
CA SER A 66 -5.63 -4.61 -3.68
C SER A 66 -6.03 -3.91 -4.98
N ALA A 67 -6.33 -2.61 -4.90
CA ALA A 67 -6.78 -1.82 -6.04
C ALA A 67 -6.65 -0.31 -5.76
N PRO A 68 -6.84 0.57 -6.78
CA PRO A 68 -6.98 2.00 -6.56
C PRO A 68 -8.17 2.35 -5.68
N GLY A 69 -8.22 3.60 -5.18
CA GLY A 69 -9.27 4.04 -4.26
C GLY A 69 -10.70 3.90 -4.78
N SER A 70 -10.92 4.02 -6.10
CA SER A 70 -12.25 3.86 -6.71
C SER A 70 -12.82 2.45 -6.54
N ALA A 71 -11.98 1.42 -6.59
CA ALA A 71 -12.42 0.04 -6.39
C ALA A 71 -12.88 -0.22 -4.95
N GLY A 72 -12.42 0.57 -3.98
CA GLY A 72 -12.95 0.54 -2.62
C GLY A 72 -14.43 0.95 -2.56
N MET A 73 -14.86 1.88 -3.43
CA MET A 73 -16.26 2.29 -3.54
C MET A 73 -17.12 1.23 -4.23
N GLU A 74 -16.55 0.50 -5.22
CA GLU A 74 -17.25 -0.57 -5.94
C GLU A 74 -17.38 -1.87 -5.12
N CYS A 75 -16.55 -2.04 -4.09
CA CYS A 75 -16.56 -3.21 -3.22
C CYS A 75 -17.67 -3.17 -2.15
N CYS A 76 -18.29 -2.01 -1.91
CA CYS A 76 -19.33 -1.78 -0.89
C CYS A 76 -20.74 -1.95 -1.45
#